data_AF-S7UP81-F1
#
_entry.id   AF-S7UP81-F1
#
_cell.length_a   1.000
_cell.length_b   1.000
_cell.length_c   1.000
_cell.angle_alpha   90.00
_cell.angle_beta   90.00
_cell.angle_gamma   90.00
#
_symmetry.space_group_name_H-M   'P 1'
#
loop_
_entity.id
_entity.type
_entity.pdbx_description
1 polymer ?
#
loop_
_entity_poly.entity_id
_entity_poly.type
_entity_poly.pdbx_seq_one_letter_code
_entity_poly.pdbx_strand_id
1 'polypeptide(L)'
;MKRFVILMLALALAGMVGCASKQKTAEAPPEPAKEEVVVVEKKEVKPAPTAMEIYEMNYQKLPTTHTVVKGDCLWCIAEQAQIYNDPFMWPLIYKSNRAKITKSPDLIYPGQVFDIPRTGMSLADIKDARKQAGAPWKKLEPAATANLPAAIRQELGYGF
;
A
#
# COMPACT_ATOMS: atom_id res chain seq x y z
N MET A 1 -41.07 -15.64 -20.93
CA MET A 1 -41.26 -16.46 -22.14
C MET A 1 -40.04 -16.21 -23.01
N LYS A 2 -39.16 -17.13 -23.41
CA LYS A 2 -39.20 -18.57 -23.63
C LYS A 2 -37.85 -19.19 -23.23
N ARG A 3 -37.91 -20.43 -22.78
CA ARG A 3 -36.79 -21.33 -22.44
C ARG A 3 -36.32 -22.03 -23.72
N PHE A 4 -35.01 -22.23 -23.91
CA PHE A 4 -34.50 -23.25 -24.81
C PHE A 4 -33.35 -24.01 -24.13
N VAL A 5 -33.68 -25.26 -23.81
CA VAL A 5 -32.80 -26.37 -23.44
C VAL A 5 -32.30 -26.99 -24.75
N ILE A 6 -31.07 -27.54 -24.79
CA ILE A 6 -30.70 -28.86 -25.35
C ILE A 6 -29.22 -29.18 -25.05
N LEU A 7 -29.04 -30.34 -24.43
CA LEU A 7 -27.80 -31.08 -24.17
C LEU A 7 -27.20 -31.68 -25.45
N MET A 8 -25.87 -31.80 -25.51
CA MET A 8 -25.20 -32.92 -26.19
C MET A 8 -23.95 -33.36 -25.43
N LEU A 9 -23.94 -34.65 -25.10
CA LEU A 9 -22.98 -35.44 -24.34
C LEU A 9 -22.13 -36.25 -25.35
N ALA A 10 -20.82 -36.36 -25.17
CA ALA A 10 -20.02 -37.42 -25.80
C ALA A 10 -18.88 -37.86 -24.88
N LEU A 11 -18.84 -39.16 -24.64
CA LEU A 11 -18.10 -39.94 -23.64
C LEU A 11 -17.31 -41.02 -24.39
N ALA A 12 -16.01 -41.22 -24.10
CA ALA A 12 -15.24 -42.44 -24.40
C ALA A 12 -13.89 -42.38 -23.62
N LEU A 13 -13.66 -43.06 -22.48
CA LEU A 13 -13.41 -44.49 -22.16
C LEU A 13 -12.05 -45.08 -22.63
N ALA A 14 -11.09 -45.05 -21.68
CA ALA A 14 -10.23 -46.12 -21.12
C ALA A 14 -9.48 -47.19 -21.96
N GLY A 15 -8.24 -47.52 -21.52
CA GLY A 15 -7.52 -48.79 -21.74
C GLY A 15 -6.00 -48.66 -21.48
N MET A 16 -5.42 -49.03 -20.31
CA MET A 16 -4.97 -50.34 -19.79
C MET A 16 -3.46 -50.68 -19.97
N VAL A 17 -2.77 -50.69 -18.82
CA VAL A 17 -1.64 -51.49 -18.26
C VAL A 17 -0.99 -52.63 -19.10
N GLY A 18 0.36 -52.76 -19.01
CA GLY A 18 1.05 -54.08 -19.11
C GLY A 18 2.59 -54.07 -19.34
N CYS A 19 3.37 -54.68 -18.43
CA CYS A 19 4.84 -54.84 -18.40
C CYS A 19 5.40 -56.12 -19.09
N ALA A 20 6.72 -56.12 -19.41
CA ALA A 20 7.73 -57.23 -19.40
C ALA A 20 8.74 -57.07 -20.58
N SER A 21 10.06 -57.23 -20.51
CA SER A 21 10.90 -58.29 -19.92
C SER A 21 12.39 -57.87 -19.73
N LYS A 22 13.05 -58.53 -18.76
CA LYS A 22 14.50 -58.75 -18.44
C LYS A 22 15.41 -59.04 -19.66
N GLN A 23 16.76 -58.99 -19.70
CA GLN A 23 17.94 -58.72 -18.82
C GLN A 23 19.18 -58.77 -19.75
N LYS A 24 20.27 -58.00 -19.49
CA LYS A 24 21.65 -58.55 -19.44
C LYS A 24 22.63 -57.58 -18.77
N THR A 25 23.23 -58.07 -17.69
CA THR A 25 24.37 -57.52 -16.96
C THR A 25 25.64 -57.52 -17.83
N ALA A 26 26.38 -56.42 -17.83
CA ALA A 26 27.84 -56.40 -17.95
C ALA A 26 28.33 -55.18 -17.16
N GLU A 27 28.88 -55.44 -15.99
CA GLU A 27 29.52 -54.46 -15.12
C GLU A 27 31.00 -54.38 -15.51
N ALA A 28 31.49 -53.16 -15.78
CA ALA A 28 32.92 -52.84 -15.71
C ALA A 28 33.08 -51.40 -15.15
N PRO A 29 34.07 -51.15 -14.24
CA PRO A 29 34.14 -49.95 -13.39
C PRO A 29 34.65 -48.66 -14.09
N PRO A 30 34.65 -47.49 -13.41
CA PRO A 30 34.33 -46.19 -13.98
C PRO A 30 35.54 -45.41 -14.54
N GLU A 31 35.29 -44.60 -15.57
CA GLU A 31 36.09 -43.40 -15.88
C GLU A 31 35.21 -42.14 -15.77
N PRO A 32 35.78 -41.02 -15.30
CA PRO A 32 35.06 -40.00 -14.55
C PRO A 32 34.26 -39.03 -15.42
N ALA A 33 33.08 -38.69 -14.91
CA ALA A 33 32.41 -37.40 -14.97
C ALA A 33 32.71 -36.50 -16.19
N LYS A 34 31.74 -36.44 -17.10
CA LYS A 34 31.27 -35.15 -17.61
C LYS A 34 29.82 -35.00 -17.18
N GLU A 35 29.64 -34.47 -15.98
CA GLU A 35 28.42 -33.75 -15.65
C GLU A 35 28.27 -32.62 -16.68
N GLU A 36 27.32 -32.76 -17.60
CA GLU A 36 26.68 -31.58 -18.13
C GLU A 36 26.02 -30.90 -16.94
N VAL A 37 26.69 -29.85 -16.47
CA VAL A 37 26.12 -28.89 -15.55
C VAL A 37 24.91 -28.31 -16.26
N VAL A 38 23.74 -28.89 -16.00
CA VAL A 38 22.47 -28.21 -16.21
C VAL A 38 22.57 -26.98 -15.32
N VAL A 39 22.89 -25.85 -15.95
CA VAL A 39 22.79 -24.54 -15.33
C VAL A 39 21.31 -24.37 -15.00
N VAL A 40 20.93 -24.81 -13.80
CA VAL A 40 19.71 -24.35 -13.16
C VAL A 40 19.94 -22.87 -12.94
N GLU A 41 19.47 -22.08 -13.90
CA GLU A 41 19.37 -20.65 -13.81
C GLU A 41 18.59 -20.35 -12.53
N LYS A 42 19.34 -20.06 -11.47
CA LYS A 42 18.81 -19.61 -10.19
C LYS A 42 18.16 -18.27 -10.46
N LYS A 43 16.87 -18.29 -10.79
CA LYS A 43 16.01 -17.10 -10.77
C LYS A 43 16.24 -16.43 -9.41
N GLU A 44 16.92 -15.29 -9.44
CA GLU A 44 17.06 -14.44 -8.26
C GLU A 44 15.66 -13.97 -7.88
N VAL A 45 15.07 -14.62 -6.88
CA VAL A 45 13.81 -14.19 -6.29
C VAL A 45 14.14 -12.93 -5.50
N LYS A 46 13.74 -11.76 -6.01
CA LYS A 46 13.80 -10.49 -5.26
C LYS A 46 13.17 -10.75 -3.88
N PRO A 47 13.80 -10.34 -2.77
CA PRO A 47 13.21 -10.54 -1.44
C PRO A 47 11.81 -9.91 -1.42
N ALA A 48 10.86 -10.60 -0.79
CA ALA A 48 9.51 -10.06 -0.61
C ALA A 48 9.59 -8.71 0.14
N PRO A 49 8.72 -7.74 -0.17
CA PRO A 49 8.77 -6.44 0.48
C PRO A 49 8.51 -6.57 1.99
N THR A 50 9.29 -5.84 2.77
CA THR A 50 9.15 -5.71 4.22
C THR A 50 7.83 -5.01 4.58
N ALA A 51 7.39 -5.14 5.84
CA ALA A 51 6.17 -4.48 6.32
C ALA A 51 6.22 -2.95 6.14
N MET A 52 7.39 -2.34 6.39
CA MET A 52 7.60 -0.90 6.19
C MET A 52 7.49 -0.51 4.70
N GLU A 53 8.04 -1.31 3.79
CA GLU A 53 7.92 -1.07 2.35
C GLU A 53 6.46 -1.22 1.88
N ILE A 54 5.73 -2.22 2.39
CA ILE A 54 4.30 -2.38 2.13
C ILE A 54 3.52 -1.15 2.63
N TYR A 55 3.83 -0.67 3.82
CA TYR A 55 3.22 0.53 4.39
C TYR A 55 3.50 1.76 3.52
N GLU A 56 4.76 1.99 3.17
CA GLU A 56 5.17 3.13 2.33
C GLU A 56 4.48 3.06 0.96
N MET A 57 4.44 1.89 0.31
CA MET A 57 3.72 1.70 -0.96
C MET A 57 2.24 2.03 -0.84
N ASN A 58 1.59 1.76 0.30
CA ASN A 58 0.20 2.11 0.52
C ASN A 58 0.03 3.60 0.84
N TYR A 59 0.93 4.17 1.63
CA TYR A 59 0.95 5.61 1.94
C TYR A 59 1.10 6.46 0.68
N GLN A 60 1.94 6.04 -0.27
CA GLN A 60 2.14 6.73 -1.55
C GLN A 60 0.90 6.71 -2.47
N LYS A 61 -0.08 5.82 -2.23
CA LYS A 61 -1.34 5.79 -2.98
C LYS A 61 -2.39 6.75 -2.42
N LEU A 62 -2.15 7.35 -1.25
CA LEU A 62 -3.09 8.29 -0.66
C LEU A 62 -3.17 9.57 -1.52
N PRO A 63 -4.33 10.25 -1.54
CA PRO A 63 -4.51 11.47 -2.32
C PRO A 63 -3.52 12.55 -1.89
N THR A 64 -2.88 13.18 -2.88
CA THR A 64 -1.99 14.34 -2.70
C THR A 64 -2.71 15.67 -2.90
N THR A 65 -3.98 15.64 -3.32
CA THR A 65 -4.85 16.80 -3.47
C THR A 65 -6.26 16.48 -2.99
N HIS A 66 -7.01 17.51 -2.60
CA HIS A 66 -8.44 17.42 -2.24
C HIS A 66 -9.20 18.54 -2.93
N THR A 67 -10.32 18.21 -3.60
CA THR A 67 -11.23 19.22 -4.13
C THR A 67 -12.31 19.49 -3.10
N VAL A 68 -12.36 20.73 -2.61
CA VAL A 68 -13.32 21.17 -1.60
C VAL A 68 -14.75 20.98 -2.12
N VAL A 69 -15.59 20.33 -1.33
CA VAL A 69 -17.02 20.18 -1.61
C VAL A 69 -17.86 21.02 -0.67
N LYS A 70 -19.16 21.18 -0.98
CA LYS A 70 -20.09 21.94 -0.13
C LYS A 70 -20.16 21.32 1.27
N GLY A 71 -19.87 22.13 2.29
CA GLY A 71 -19.90 21.73 3.70
C GLY A 71 -18.53 21.34 4.27
N ASP A 72 -17.48 21.30 3.43
CA ASP A 72 -16.13 21.06 3.92
C ASP A 72 -15.61 22.19 4.81
N CYS A 73 -14.78 21.79 5.76
CA CYS A 73 -13.96 22.66 6.58
C CYS A 73 -12.54 22.07 6.66
N LEU A 74 -11.49 22.86 6.89
CA LEU A 74 -10.12 22.33 6.91
C LEU A 74 -9.94 21.19 7.94
N TRP A 75 -10.57 21.32 9.11
CA TRP A 75 -10.65 20.29 10.15
C TRP A 75 -11.28 19.00 9.63
N CYS A 76 -12.44 19.13 9.00
CA CYS A 76 -13.24 18.05 8.43
C CYS A 76 -12.46 17.31 7.32
N ILE A 77 -11.69 18.04 6.50
CA ILE A 77 -10.82 17.46 5.47
C ILE A 77 -9.69 16.66 6.12
N ALA A 78 -9.01 17.22 7.13
CA ALA A 78 -7.92 16.54 7.82
C ALA A 78 -8.38 15.26 8.57
N GLU A 79 -9.60 15.26 9.09
CA GLU A 79 -10.23 14.12 9.77
C GLU A 79 -10.46 12.92 8.84
N GLN A 80 -10.59 13.12 7.53
CA GLN A 80 -10.88 12.03 6.60
C GLN A 80 -9.80 10.95 6.64
N ALA A 81 -10.23 9.68 6.62
CA ALA A 81 -9.37 8.51 6.72
C ALA A 81 -8.32 8.42 5.60
N GLN A 82 -8.57 9.02 4.44
CA GLN A 82 -7.64 9.08 3.29
C GLN A 82 -6.71 10.31 3.32
N ILE A 83 -7.02 11.31 4.14
CA ILE A 83 -6.21 12.52 4.32
C ILE A 83 -5.24 12.24 5.46
N TYR A 84 -5.48 12.73 6.66
CA TYR A 84 -4.58 12.50 7.80
C TYR A 84 -5.17 11.52 8.81
N ASN A 85 -6.47 11.25 8.74
CA ASN A 85 -7.20 10.56 9.80
C ASN A 85 -6.93 11.20 11.17
N ASP A 86 -6.73 12.51 11.17
CA ASP A 86 -6.38 13.31 12.34
C ASP A 86 -6.81 14.77 12.09
N PRO A 87 -7.93 15.21 12.70
CA PRO A 87 -8.44 16.56 12.48
C PRO A 87 -7.47 17.66 12.93
N PHE A 88 -6.63 17.39 13.93
CA PHE A 88 -5.69 18.38 14.47
C PHE A 88 -4.55 18.72 13.48
N MET A 89 -4.45 18.00 12.36
CA MET A 89 -3.48 18.28 11.29
C MET A 89 -3.96 19.28 10.24
N TRP A 90 -5.17 19.84 10.37
CA TRP A 90 -5.69 20.84 9.43
C TRP A 90 -4.74 22.05 9.18
N PRO A 91 -3.92 22.53 10.14
CA PRO A 91 -3.00 23.62 9.87
C PRO A 91 -1.93 23.30 8.81
N LEU A 92 -1.62 22.02 8.59
CA LEU A 92 -0.71 21.59 7.52
C LEU A 92 -1.33 21.87 6.14
N ILE A 93 -2.63 21.60 5.98
CA ILE A 93 -3.40 21.92 4.76
C ILE A 93 -3.40 23.43 4.56
N TYR A 94 -3.70 24.20 5.61
CA TYR A 94 -3.71 25.66 5.52
C TYR A 94 -2.34 26.22 5.11
N LYS A 95 -1.25 25.76 5.75
CA LYS A 95 0.12 26.23 5.51
C LYS A 95 0.53 26.02 4.04
N SER A 96 0.21 24.87 3.46
CA SER A 96 0.56 24.59 2.06
C SER A 96 -0.34 25.28 1.03
N ASN A 97 -1.53 25.73 1.43
CA ASN A 97 -2.51 26.34 0.53
C ASN A 97 -2.75 27.83 0.81
N ARG A 98 -1.87 28.51 1.55
CA ARG A 98 -2.00 29.93 1.92
C ARG A 98 -2.27 30.85 0.73
N ALA A 99 -1.68 30.56 -0.43
CA ALA A 99 -1.91 31.35 -1.65
C ALA A 99 -3.35 31.24 -2.18
N LYS A 100 -4.04 30.12 -1.90
CA LYS A 100 -5.42 29.84 -2.32
C LYS A 100 -6.45 30.30 -1.26
N ILE A 101 -6.01 30.47 -0.01
CA ILE A 101 -6.85 30.84 1.14
C ILE A 101 -6.48 32.26 1.60
N THR A 102 -7.11 33.26 0.98
CA THR A 102 -6.66 34.65 1.07
C THR A 102 -7.22 35.43 2.26
N LYS A 103 -8.33 35.00 2.86
CA LYS A 103 -9.03 35.74 3.93
C LYS A 103 -8.79 35.14 5.32
N SER A 104 -9.26 33.92 5.52
CA SER A 104 -9.12 33.21 6.80
C SER A 104 -9.14 31.70 6.55
N PRO A 105 -8.54 30.88 7.44
CA PRO A 105 -8.58 29.42 7.35
C PRO A 105 -10.01 28.85 7.41
N ASP A 106 -10.94 29.56 8.03
CA ASP A 106 -12.35 29.15 8.15
C ASP A 106 -13.17 29.43 6.89
N LEU A 107 -12.61 30.15 5.91
CA LEU A 107 -13.32 30.57 4.71
C LEU A 107 -12.74 29.92 3.46
N ILE A 108 -13.20 28.69 3.22
CA ILE A 108 -12.92 27.90 2.02
C ILE A 108 -14.20 27.72 1.19
N TYR A 109 -14.05 27.49 -0.11
CA TYR A 109 -15.15 27.48 -1.07
C TYR A 109 -15.16 26.19 -1.90
N PRO A 110 -16.34 25.65 -2.25
CA PRO A 110 -16.43 24.49 -3.13
C PRO A 110 -15.71 24.71 -4.47
N GLY A 111 -15.03 23.67 -4.95
CA GLY A 111 -14.24 23.70 -6.18
C GLY A 111 -12.79 24.16 -6.02
N GLN A 112 -12.39 24.65 -4.84
CA GLN A 112 -10.97 24.89 -4.56
C GLN A 112 -10.22 23.55 -4.51
N VAL A 113 -9.04 23.49 -5.11
CA VAL A 113 -8.17 22.31 -5.06
C VAL A 113 -7.01 22.59 -4.11
N PHE A 114 -6.99 21.87 -2.99
CA PHE A 114 -5.94 21.98 -1.99
C PHE A 114 -4.90 20.87 -2.14
N ASP A 115 -3.64 21.25 -2.02
CA ASP A 115 -2.52 20.32 -1.92
C ASP A 115 -2.52 19.72 -0.51
N ILE A 116 -2.31 18.41 -0.43
CA ILE A 116 -2.25 17.63 0.81
C ILE A 116 -0.80 17.18 0.99
N PRO A 117 -0.01 17.87 1.83
CA PRO A 117 1.37 17.50 2.10
C PRO A 117 1.51 16.05 2.54
N ARG A 118 2.37 15.29 1.85
CA ARG A 118 2.71 13.89 2.17
C ARG A 118 4.18 13.69 2.52
N THR A 119 5.04 14.57 2.04
CA THR A 119 6.50 14.50 2.18
C THR A 119 7.03 15.81 2.77
N GLY A 120 8.26 15.78 3.29
CA GLY A 120 8.94 16.98 3.80
C GLY A 120 8.38 17.55 5.11
N MET A 121 7.51 16.82 5.80
CA MET A 121 7.04 17.18 7.15
C MET A 121 7.81 16.37 8.19
N SER A 122 8.20 17.02 9.28
CA SER A 122 8.80 16.36 10.45
C SER A 122 7.76 16.03 11.51
N LEU A 123 8.10 15.17 12.48
CA LEU A 123 7.25 14.97 13.67
C LEU A 123 7.01 16.28 14.44
N ALA A 124 8.00 17.17 14.46
CA ALA A 124 7.88 18.49 15.08
C ALA A 124 6.81 19.35 14.37
N ASP A 125 6.80 19.39 13.04
CA ASP A 125 5.77 20.11 12.27
C ASP A 125 4.36 19.59 12.58
N ILE A 126 4.20 18.27 12.72
CA ILE A 126 2.93 17.64 13.06
C ILE A 126 2.49 18.02 14.48
N LYS A 127 3.41 17.95 15.46
CA LYS A 127 3.14 18.35 16.85
C LYS A 127 2.75 19.83 16.95
N ASP A 128 3.42 20.70 16.19
CA ASP A 128 3.12 22.12 16.13
C ASP A 128 1.77 22.40 15.48
N ALA A 129 1.43 21.71 14.38
CA ALA A 129 0.10 21.78 13.78
C ALA A 129 -0.98 21.34 14.78
N ARG A 130 -0.78 20.21 15.46
CA ARG A 130 -1.72 19.72 16.47
C ARG A 130 -1.90 20.72 17.61
N LYS A 131 -0.80 21.30 18.10
CA LYS A 131 -0.82 22.36 19.11
C LYS A 131 -1.58 23.60 18.65
N GLN A 132 -1.33 24.07 17.42
CA GLN A 132 -2.03 25.21 16.82
C GLN A 132 -3.53 24.95 16.66
N ALA A 133 -3.91 23.72 16.33
CA ALA A 133 -5.31 23.30 16.24
C ALA A 133 -6.00 23.12 17.61
N GLY A 134 -5.29 23.34 18.72
CA GLY A 134 -5.84 23.23 20.07
C GLY A 134 -5.82 21.81 20.65
N ALA A 135 -4.98 20.91 20.13
CA ALA A 135 -4.80 19.59 20.74
C ALA A 135 -4.34 19.71 22.20
N PRO A 136 -4.86 18.86 23.11
CA PRO A 136 -4.40 18.87 24.49
C PRO A 136 -2.88 18.67 24.59
N TRP A 137 -2.19 19.46 25.41
CA TRP A 137 -0.73 19.41 25.54
C TRP A 137 -0.20 18.03 25.93
N LYS A 138 -0.99 17.23 26.67
CA LYS A 138 -0.67 15.84 27.04
C LYS A 138 -0.81 14.84 25.87
N LYS A 139 -1.37 15.28 24.74
CA LYS A 139 -1.72 14.46 23.57
C LYS A 139 -1.29 15.17 22.28
N LEU A 140 -0.09 15.73 22.25
CA LEU A 140 0.43 16.39 21.04
C LEU A 140 0.92 15.41 19.98
N GLU A 141 1.25 14.17 20.35
CA GLU A 141 1.68 13.16 19.39
C GLU A 141 0.47 12.66 18.58
N PRO A 142 0.63 12.47 17.26
CA PRO A 142 -0.42 11.92 16.42
C PRO A 142 -0.73 10.48 16.84
N ALA A 143 -1.98 10.05 16.73
CA ALA A 143 -2.35 8.67 17.05
C ALA A 143 -1.73 7.68 16.04
N ALA A 144 -1.54 6.42 16.43
CA ALA A 144 -1.07 5.36 15.53
C ALA A 144 -2.00 5.09 14.33
N THR A 145 -3.26 5.54 14.41
CA THR A 145 -4.25 5.48 13.33
C THR A 145 -4.09 6.60 12.30
N ALA A 146 -3.30 7.64 12.59
CA ALA A 146 -3.06 8.73 11.64
C ALA A 146 -2.25 8.24 10.43
N ASN A 147 -2.53 8.80 9.26
CA ASN A 147 -1.74 8.57 8.06
C ASN A 147 -0.46 9.39 8.13
N LEU A 148 0.65 8.72 8.42
CA LEU A 148 1.94 9.32 8.66
C LEU A 148 2.98 8.69 7.73
N PRO A 149 3.99 9.44 7.25
CA PRO A 149 5.15 8.85 6.58
C PRO A 149 5.76 7.73 7.43
N ALA A 150 6.30 6.68 6.79
CA ALA A 150 6.83 5.52 7.51
C ALA A 150 7.91 5.90 8.53
N ALA A 151 8.76 6.87 8.19
CA ALA A 151 9.81 7.39 9.08
C ALA A 151 9.24 7.97 10.40
N ILE A 152 8.13 8.71 10.33
CA ILE A 152 7.49 9.30 11.51
C ILE A 152 6.86 8.22 12.38
N ARG A 153 6.26 7.20 11.76
CA ARG A 153 5.73 6.03 12.49
C ARG A 153 6.83 5.31 13.24
N GLN A 154 7.99 5.11 12.60
CA GLN A 154 9.15 4.49 13.23
C GLN A 154 9.65 5.32 14.42
N GLU A 155 9.76 6.64 14.27
CA GLU A 155 10.17 7.56 15.33
C GLU A 155 9.23 7.49 16.56
N LEU A 156 7.93 7.32 16.32
CA LEU A 156 6.91 7.15 17.36
C LEU A 156 6.83 5.70 17.92
N GLY A 157 7.62 4.77 17.38
CA GLY A 157 7.58 3.35 17.77
C GLY A 157 6.31 2.62 17.32
N TYR A 158 5.62 3.11 16.29
CA TYR A 158 4.44 2.47 15.73
C TYR A 158 4.81 1.34 14.76
N GLY A 159 3.96 0.32 14.72
CA GLY A 159 4.04 -0.74 13.72
C GLY A 159 3.62 -0.29 12.32
N PHE A 160 3.93 -1.14 11.34
CA PHE A 160 3.60 -0.98 9.91
C PHE A 160 2.53 -1.97 9.48
#